data_AF-A0A1V5Z4M5-F1
#
_entry.id   AF-A0A1V5Z4M5-F1
#
_cell.length_a   1.000
_cell.length_b   1.000
_cell.length_c   1.000
_cell.angle_alpha   90.00
_cell.angle_beta   90.00
_cell.angle_gamma   90.00
#
_symmetry.space_group_name_H-M   'P 1'
#
loop_
_entity.id
_entity.type
_entity.pdbx_description
1 polymer ?
#
loop_
_entity_poly.entity_id
_entity_poly.type
_entity_poly.pdbx_seq_one_letter_code
_entity_poly.pdbx_strand_id
1 'polypeptide(L)'
;MVETLRAGAERAYGEYEEMIGANIARELARTHLPVSLYTQWYWKINLHNLLHFLELRLDTHAQYEIRVYAKAMSQIVKDVVPWTWEAFEEFRLNAQTFSASEKAVLAMLLTGKSVTLPDSLQKGGRRREFEEKLATLGVDPAKALPPAG
;
A
#
# COMPACT_ATOMS: atom_id res chain seq x y z
N MET A 1 -11.35 -22.86 -5.31
CA MET A 1 -11.39 -21.38 -5.31
C MET A 1 -11.13 -20.82 -6.71
N VAL A 2 -9.97 -21.06 -7.33
CA VAL A 2 -9.68 -20.59 -8.71
C VAL A 2 -10.69 -21.13 -9.73
N GLU A 3 -10.98 -22.44 -9.69
CA GLU A 3 -11.99 -23.04 -10.58
C GLU A 3 -13.39 -22.43 -10.40
N THR A 4 -13.76 -22.06 -9.17
CA THR A 4 -15.05 -21.41 -8.89
C THR A 4 -15.11 -20.01 -9.51
N LEU A 5 -14.04 -19.24 -9.40
CA LEU A 5 -13.94 -17.91 -10.01
C LEU A 5 -13.95 -17.99 -11.54
N ARG A 6 -13.22 -18.97 -12.09
CA ARG A 6 -13.18 -19.24 -13.53
C ARG A 6 -14.56 -19.60 -14.07
N ALA A 7 -15.22 -20.58 -13.46
CA ALA A 7 -16.56 -21.00 -13.88
C ALA A 7 -17.59 -19.86 -13.76
N GLY A 8 -17.46 -19.01 -12.73
CA GLY A 8 -18.30 -17.81 -12.59
C GLY A 8 -18.06 -16.78 -13.70
N ALA A 9 -16.80 -16.53 -14.06
CA ALA A 9 -16.44 -15.61 -15.14
C ALA A 9 -16.87 -16.13 -16.52
N GLU A 10 -16.68 -17.43 -16.79
CA GLU A 10 -17.11 -18.08 -18.04
C GLU A 10 -18.64 -18.00 -18.20
N ARG A 11 -19.39 -18.26 -17.12
CA ARG A 11 -20.84 -18.11 -17.12
C ARG A 11 -21.27 -16.68 -17.40
N ALA A 12 -20.73 -15.72 -16.64
CA ALA A 12 -21.08 -14.30 -16.81
C ALA A 12 -20.76 -13.79 -18.22
N TYR A 13 -19.67 -14.28 -18.82
CA TYR A 13 -19.31 -13.95 -20.19
C TYR A 13 -20.29 -14.55 -21.21
N GLY A 14 -20.72 -15.81 -21.02
CA GLY A 14 -21.75 -16.44 -21.86
C GLY A 14 -23.10 -15.70 -21.79
N GLU A 15 -23.55 -15.34 -20.59
CA GLU A 15 -24.77 -14.55 -20.39
C GLU A 15 -24.68 -13.16 -21.05
N TYR A 16 -23.49 -12.54 -21.00
CA TYR A 16 -23.21 -11.31 -21.76
C TYR A 16 -23.38 -11.51 -23.26
N GLU A 17 -22.82 -12.56 -23.85
CA GLU A 17 -22.96 -12.85 -25.28
C GLU A 17 -24.42 -13.12 -25.69
N GLU A 18 -25.18 -13.84 -24.87
CA GLU A 18 -26.62 -14.06 -25.07
C GLU A 18 -27.41 -12.73 -25.09
N MET A 19 -27.13 -11.82 -24.14
CA MET A 19 -27.75 -10.50 -24.10
C MET A 19 -27.42 -9.66 -25.35
N ILE A 20 -26.18 -9.74 -25.84
CA ILE A 20 -25.79 -9.09 -27.10
C ILE A 20 -26.57 -9.69 -28.28
N GLY A 21 -26.71 -11.02 -28.32
CA GLY A 21 -27.52 -11.72 -29.32
C GLY A 21 -29.01 -11.33 -29.29
N ALA A 22 -29.54 -11.02 -28.11
CA ALA A 22 -30.89 -10.51 -27.90
C ALA A 22 -31.05 -8.99 -28.17
N ASN A 23 -30.04 -8.33 -28.74
CA ASN A 23 -30.03 -6.91 -29.08
C ASN A 23 -30.19 -5.96 -27.86
N ILE A 24 -29.76 -6.40 -26.68
CA ILE A 24 -29.64 -5.54 -25.49
C ILE A 24 -28.47 -4.57 -25.68
N ALA A 25 -28.62 -3.32 -25.23
CA ALA A 25 -27.57 -2.31 -25.31
C ALA A 25 -26.30 -2.76 -24.55
N ARG A 26 -25.13 -2.60 -25.18
CA ARG A 26 -23.82 -3.00 -24.63
C ARG A 26 -23.53 -2.44 -23.23
N GLU A 27 -23.95 -1.20 -22.98
CA GLU A 27 -23.74 -0.55 -21.68
C GLU A 27 -24.54 -1.19 -20.55
N LEU A 28 -25.71 -1.75 -20.87
CA LEU A 28 -26.53 -2.50 -19.92
C LEU A 28 -25.99 -3.93 -19.77
N ALA A 29 -25.67 -4.60 -20.88
CA ALA A 29 -25.16 -5.97 -20.87
C ALA A 29 -23.84 -6.10 -20.07
N ARG A 30 -22.92 -5.13 -20.20
CA ARG A 30 -21.63 -5.17 -19.48
C ARG A 30 -21.75 -5.10 -17.96
N THR A 31 -22.91 -4.73 -17.40
CA THR A 31 -23.13 -4.71 -15.95
C THR A 31 -23.07 -6.10 -15.33
N HIS A 32 -23.24 -7.14 -16.15
CA HIS A 32 -23.14 -8.53 -15.74
C HIS A 32 -21.70 -9.06 -15.72
N LEU A 33 -20.75 -8.36 -16.35
CA LEU A 33 -19.35 -8.79 -16.40
C LEU A 33 -18.67 -8.56 -15.03
N PRO A 34 -17.80 -9.49 -14.58
CA PRO A 34 -17.12 -9.36 -13.29
C PRO A 34 -16.05 -8.26 -13.30
N VAL A 35 -15.73 -7.74 -12.12
CA VAL A 35 -14.68 -6.72 -11.93
C VAL A 35 -13.25 -7.19 -12.29
N SER A 36 -13.06 -8.51 -12.44
CA SER A 36 -11.80 -9.12 -12.86
C SER A 36 -11.54 -9.03 -14.37
N LEU A 37 -12.49 -8.50 -15.15
CA LEU A 37 -12.33 -8.32 -16.58
C LEU A 37 -11.20 -7.34 -16.90
N TYR A 38 -10.29 -7.75 -17.78
CA TYR A 38 -9.23 -6.88 -18.24
C TYR A 38 -9.79 -5.66 -18.97
N THR A 39 -9.18 -4.52 -18.69
CA THR A 39 -9.43 -3.28 -19.41
C THR A 39 -8.10 -2.61 -19.72
N GLN A 40 -8.10 -1.76 -20.73
CA GLN A 40 -6.94 -1.00 -21.17
C GLN A 40 -7.28 0.48 -21.09
N TRP A 41 -6.32 1.27 -20.65
CA TRP A 41 -6.45 2.73 -20.62
C TRP A 41 -5.10 3.38 -20.87
N TYR A 42 -5.13 4.59 -21.42
CA TYR A 42 -3.97 5.45 -21.46
C TYR A 42 -3.87 6.21 -20.16
N TRP A 43 -2.71 6.15 -19.50
CA TRP A 43 -2.46 6.89 -18.28
C TRP A 43 -1.31 7.88 -18.47
N LYS A 44 -1.60 9.17 -18.29
CA LYS A 44 -0.62 10.26 -18.28
C LYS A 44 -0.59 10.88 -16.88
N ILE A 45 0.60 10.98 -16.32
CA ILE A 45 0.84 11.54 -14.99
C ILE A 45 2.21 12.21 -14.95
N ASN A 46 2.38 13.23 -14.11
CA ASN A 46 3.71 13.82 -13.88
C ASN A 46 4.54 12.96 -12.91
N LEU A 47 5.85 13.19 -12.89
CA LEU A 47 6.76 12.38 -12.08
C LEU A 47 6.47 12.48 -10.57
N HIS A 48 6.18 13.67 -10.04
CA HIS A 48 5.89 13.86 -8.61
C HIS A 48 4.70 13.01 -8.14
N ASN A 49 3.59 13.06 -8.88
CA ASN A 49 2.38 12.30 -8.57
C ASN A 49 2.58 10.79 -8.85
N LEU A 50 3.41 10.43 -9.83
CA LEU A 50 3.77 9.04 -10.07
C LEU A 50 4.56 8.44 -8.90
N LEU A 51 5.54 9.16 -8.36
CA LEU A 51 6.30 8.72 -7.20
C LEU A 51 5.39 8.56 -5.97
N HIS A 52 4.45 9.48 -5.75
CA HIS A 52 3.45 9.34 -4.70
C HIS A 52 2.52 8.13 -4.92
N PHE A 53 2.09 7.87 -6.16
CA PHE A 53 1.34 6.66 -6.48
C PHE A 53 2.16 5.39 -6.17
N LEU A 54 3.44 5.35 -6.56
CA LEU A 54 4.31 4.21 -6.31
C LEU A 54 4.53 3.97 -4.82
N GLU A 55 4.70 5.03 -4.03
CA GLU A 55 4.78 4.95 -2.56
C GLU A 55 3.57 4.21 -1.98
N LEU A 56 2.35 4.59 -2.38
CA LEU A 56 1.11 3.97 -1.90
C LEU A 56 0.88 2.56 -2.43
N ARG A 57 1.37 2.25 -3.65
CA ARG A 57 1.08 0.98 -4.34
C ARG A 57 2.22 -0.03 -4.28
N LEU A 58 3.38 0.31 -3.78
CA LEU A 58 4.44 -0.64 -3.44
C LEU A 58 4.32 -1.16 -2.00
N ASP A 59 3.56 -0.46 -1.15
CA ASP A 59 3.30 -0.84 0.23
C ASP A 59 2.65 -2.24 0.36
N THR A 60 3.04 -3.01 1.37
CA THR A 60 2.57 -4.39 1.59
C THR A 60 1.07 -4.49 1.90
N HIS A 61 0.45 -3.42 2.39
CA HIS A 61 -0.99 -3.34 2.66
C HIS A 61 -1.81 -3.09 1.38
N ALA A 62 -1.19 -2.61 0.29
CA ALA A 62 -1.88 -2.48 -0.99
C ALA A 62 -2.21 -3.86 -1.57
N GLN A 63 -3.29 -3.98 -2.35
CA GLN A 63 -3.69 -5.26 -2.94
C GLN A 63 -2.60 -5.84 -3.88
N TYR A 64 -2.36 -7.15 -3.85
CA TYR A 64 -1.26 -7.79 -4.59
C TYR A 64 -1.22 -7.41 -6.08
N GLU A 65 -2.37 -7.45 -6.76
CA GLU A 65 -2.48 -7.17 -8.19
C GLU A 65 -1.95 -5.78 -8.54
N ILE A 66 -2.34 -4.73 -7.82
CA ILE A 66 -1.85 -3.37 -8.10
C ILE A 66 -0.38 -3.21 -7.75
N ARG A 67 0.14 -3.96 -6.76
CA ARG A 67 1.58 -3.96 -6.46
C ARG A 67 2.40 -4.53 -7.61
N VAL A 68 1.90 -5.54 -8.33
CA VAL A 68 2.59 -6.10 -9.51
C VAL A 68 2.71 -5.05 -10.61
N TYR A 69 1.65 -4.29 -10.89
CA TYR A 69 1.71 -3.16 -11.81
C TYR A 69 2.68 -2.08 -11.33
N ALA A 70 2.61 -1.69 -10.05
CA ALA A 70 3.51 -0.69 -9.47
C ALA A 70 4.99 -1.09 -9.58
N LYS A 71 5.33 -2.38 -9.37
CA LYS A 71 6.69 -2.91 -9.55
C LYS A 71 7.19 -2.83 -10.99
N ALA A 72 6.32 -3.14 -11.96
CA ALA A 72 6.68 -3.00 -13.37
C ALA A 72 6.94 -1.52 -13.72
N MET A 73 6.08 -0.62 -13.23
CA MET A 73 6.23 0.81 -13.42
C MET A 73 7.48 1.38 -12.74
N SER A 74 7.80 0.93 -11.53
CA SER A 74 9.00 1.39 -10.81
C SER A 74 10.28 1.03 -11.55
N GLN A 75 10.32 -0.12 -12.24
CA GLN A 75 11.47 -0.48 -13.07
C GLN A 75 11.67 0.54 -14.21
N ILE A 76 10.59 0.91 -14.90
CA ILE A 76 10.64 1.93 -15.96
C ILE A 76 11.11 3.29 -15.39
N VAL A 77 10.59 3.69 -14.22
CA VAL A 77 11.00 4.94 -13.57
C VAL A 77 12.48 4.91 -13.19
N LYS A 78 12.96 3.80 -12.63
CA LYS A 78 14.36 3.59 -12.26
C LYS A 78 15.29 3.71 -13.47
N ASP A 79 14.87 3.19 -14.62
CA ASP A 79 15.65 3.24 -15.85
C ASP A 79 15.66 4.64 -16.48
N VAL A 80 14.54 5.39 -16.40
CA VAL A 80 14.39 6.70 -17.06
C VAL A 80 14.92 7.86 -16.22
N VAL A 81 14.74 7.82 -14.89
CA VAL A 81 15.15 8.89 -13.94
C VAL A 81 15.89 8.32 -12.72
N PRO A 82 17.07 7.69 -12.91
CA PRO A 82 17.74 6.92 -11.87
C PRO A 82 18.07 7.73 -10.60
N TRP A 83 18.57 8.96 -10.74
CA TRP A 83 18.91 9.80 -9.58
C TRP A 83 17.67 10.23 -8.77
N THR A 84 16.56 10.49 -9.45
CA THR A 84 15.30 10.80 -8.76
C THR A 84 14.75 9.56 -8.06
N TRP A 85 14.87 8.38 -8.70
CA TRP A 85 14.47 7.12 -8.10
C TRP A 85 15.29 6.81 -6.84
N GLU A 86 16.61 6.96 -6.90
CA GLU A 86 17.50 6.77 -5.74
C GLU A 86 17.11 7.69 -4.57
N ALA A 87 16.92 8.99 -4.83
CA ALA A 87 16.46 9.92 -3.80
C ALA A 87 15.06 9.56 -3.26
N PHE A 88 14.16 9.08 -4.12
CA PHE A 88 12.83 8.63 -3.70
C PHE A 88 12.88 7.37 -2.83
N GLU A 89 13.73 6.40 -3.17
CA GLU A 89 13.92 5.18 -2.38
C GLU A 89 14.44 5.51 -0.98
N GLU A 90 15.46 6.35 -0.88
CA GLU A 90 16.10 6.74 0.39
C GLU A 90 15.17 7.58 1.28
N PHE A 91 14.65 8.69 0.74
CA PHE A 91 13.98 9.70 1.56
C PHE A 91 12.48 9.51 1.70
N ARG A 92 11.86 8.62 0.90
CA ARG A 92 10.42 8.39 0.93
C ARG A 92 10.06 6.92 1.08
N LEU A 93 10.43 6.06 0.13
CA LEU A 93 9.92 4.69 0.07
C LEU A 93 10.37 3.85 1.27
N ASN A 94 11.65 3.96 1.65
CA ASN A 94 12.23 3.25 2.78
C ASN A 94 12.36 4.12 4.04
N ALA A 95 11.92 5.39 3.96
CA ALA A 95 11.96 6.30 5.08
C ALA A 95 10.83 5.99 6.06
N GLN A 96 11.11 6.15 7.35
CA GLN A 96 10.13 6.03 8.41
C GLN A 96 9.90 7.38 9.08
N THR A 97 8.63 7.76 9.22
CA THR A 97 8.26 9.03 9.85
C THR A 97 7.85 8.82 11.30
N PHE A 98 8.38 9.70 12.15
CA PHE A 98 8.06 9.76 13.58
C PHE A 98 7.38 11.08 13.89
N SER A 99 6.21 10.99 14.51
CA SER A 99 5.46 12.11 15.08
C SER A 99 6.26 12.80 16.19
N ALA A 100 5.82 13.99 16.60
CA ALA A 100 6.48 14.75 17.64
C ALA A 100 6.61 13.96 18.97
N SER A 101 5.55 13.26 19.38
CA SER A 101 5.55 12.43 20.59
C SER A 101 6.53 11.26 20.49
N GLU A 102 6.57 10.57 19.34
CA GLU A 102 7.47 9.44 19.12
C GLU A 102 8.93 9.89 19.13
N LYS A 103 9.25 11.05 18.51
CA LYS A 103 10.59 11.65 18.54
C LYS A 103 11.05 11.98 19.96
N ALA A 104 10.17 12.49 20.81
CA ALA A 104 10.51 12.79 22.20
C ALA A 104 10.88 11.51 22.98
N VAL A 105 10.12 10.43 22.77
CA VAL A 105 10.41 9.13 23.39
C VAL A 105 11.71 8.53 22.85
N LEU A 106 11.94 8.59 21.53
CA LEU A 106 13.19 8.15 20.92
C LEU A 106 14.41 8.89 21.48
N ALA A 107 14.31 10.20 21.71
CA ALA A 107 15.38 10.97 22.33
C ALA A 107 15.69 10.49 23.76
N MET A 108 14.66 10.13 24.55
CA MET A 108 14.86 9.55 25.89
C MET A 108 15.57 8.19 25.81
N LEU A 109 15.11 7.32 24.90
CA LEU A 109 15.71 6.01 24.66
C LEU A 109 17.19 6.12 24.28
N LEU A 110 17.52 6.97 23.30
CA LEU A 110 18.88 7.14 22.80
C LEU A 110 19.83 7.75 23.85
N THR A 111 19.30 8.57 24.77
CA THR A 111 20.09 9.18 25.84
C THR A 111 20.15 8.34 27.12
N GLY A 112 19.54 7.14 27.12
CA GLY A 112 19.50 6.25 28.28
C GLY A 112 18.70 6.80 29.46
N LYS A 113 17.82 7.77 29.23
CA LYS A 113 16.94 8.34 30.26
C LYS A 113 15.74 7.43 30.49
N SER A 114 15.15 7.53 31.68
CA SER A 114 13.88 6.86 31.97
C SER A 114 12.80 7.31 30.98
N VAL A 115 12.18 6.35 30.30
CA VAL A 115 11.17 6.61 29.27
C VAL A 115 9.84 6.94 29.94
N THR A 116 9.33 8.14 29.68
CA THR A 116 7.97 8.53 30.05
C THR A 116 7.12 8.67 28.79
N LEU A 117 6.03 7.91 28.70
CA LEU A 117 5.15 7.92 27.54
C LEU A 117 4.07 9.00 27.69
N PRO A 118 3.91 9.90 26.70
CA PRO A 118 2.77 10.79 26.67
C PRO A 118 1.47 9.98 26.50
N ASP A 119 0.34 10.50 27.00
CA ASP A 119 -0.97 9.81 26.98
C ASP A 119 -1.34 9.26 25.59
N SER A 120 -0.99 9.99 24.53
CA SER A 120 -1.20 9.60 23.14
C SER A 120 -0.50 8.30 22.69
N LEU A 121 0.50 7.83 23.44
CA LEU A 121 1.32 6.64 23.17
C LEU A 121 1.24 5.61 24.31
N GLN A 122 0.31 5.75 25.26
CA GLN A 122 0.14 4.76 26.33
C GLN A 122 -0.69 3.56 25.87
N LYS A 123 -1.67 3.77 24.99
CA LYS A 123 -2.57 2.71 24.48
C LYS A 123 -3.17 3.03 23.11
N GLY A 124 -3.76 2.01 22.47
CA GLY A 124 -4.50 2.14 21.21
C GLY A 124 -3.64 1.98 19.95
N GLY A 125 -4.21 2.34 18.80
CA GLY A 125 -3.57 2.13 17.48
C GLY A 125 -2.21 2.84 17.35
N ARG A 126 -2.10 4.06 17.87
CA ARG A 126 -0.84 4.84 17.86
C ARG A 126 0.30 4.18 18.64
N ARG A 127 -0.04 3.46 19.72
CA ARG A 127 0.94 2.68 20.49
C ARG A 127 1.48 1.51 19.65
N ARG A 128 0.58 0.75 19.02
CA ARG A 128 0.96 -0.39 18.17
C ARG A 128 1.83 0.05 17.00
N GLU A 129 1.43 1.12 16.32
CA GLU A 129 2.20 1.70 15.22
C GLU A 129 3.62 2.10 15.68
N PHE A 130 3.75 2.70 16.87
CA PHE A 130 5.07 3.06 17.40
C PHE A 130 5.91 1.84 17.77
N GLU A 131 5.31 0.79 18.35
CA GLU A 131 5.99 -0.48 18.62
C GLU A 131 6.48 -1.16 17.32
N GLU A 132 5.67 -1.14 16.27
CA GLU A 132 6.05 -1.64 14.94
C GLU A 132 7.24 -0.85 14.36
N LYS A 133 7.21 0.49 14.49
CA LYS A 133 8.34 1.34 14.06
C LYS A 133 9.62 1.04 14.85
N LEU A 134 9.53 0.79 16.15
CA LEU A 134 10.71 0.40 16.95
C LEU A 134 11.24 -0.98 16.56
N ALA A 135 10.33 -1.94 16.29
CA ALA A 135 10.71 -3.26 15.82
C ALA A 135 11.47 -3.18 14.47
N THR A 136 11.07 -2.29 13.56
CA THR A 136 11.82 -2.07 12.30
C THR A 136 13.21 -1.47 12.52
N LEU A 137 13.44 -0.79 13.65
CA LEU A 137 14.76 -0.31 14.06
C LEU A 137 15.58 -1.38 14.80
N GLY A 138 15.07 -2.61 14.95
CA GLY A 138 15.70 -3.68 15.72
C GLY A 138 15.63 -3.48 17.24
N VAL A 139 14.78 -2.57 17.71
CA VAL A 139 14.56 -2.32 19.14
C VAL A 139 13.39 -3.17 19.61
N ASP A 140 13.62 -4.01 20.63
CA ASP A 140 12.56 -4.79 21.28
C ASP A 140 11.63 -3.85 22.07
N PRO A 141 10.39 -3.61 21.62
CA PRO A 141 9.50 -2.64 22.24
C PRO A 141 9.13 -3.01 23.68
N ALA A 142 9.10 -4.31 24.00
CA ALA A 142 8.76 -4.81 25.33
C ALA A 142 9.85 -4.50 26.37
N LYS A 143 11.10 -4.34 25.94
CA LYS A 143 12.23 -3.95 26.79
C LYS A 143 12.43 -2.44 26.83
N ALA A 144 12.18 -1.78 25.71
CA ALA A 144 12.44 -0.35 25.55
C ALA A 144 11.36 0.53 26.16
N LEU A 145 10.10 0.09 26.15
CA LEU A 145 8.97 0.91 26.56
C LEU A 145 8.33 0.39 27.87
N PRO A 146 7.79 1.31 28.70
CA PRO A 146 6.92 0.92 29.80
C PRO A 146 5.74 0.04 29.31
N PRO A 147 5.23 -0.87 30.16
CA PRO A 147 4.06 -1.67 29.82
C PRO A 147 2.87 -0.78 29.50
N ALA A 148 2.06 -1.19 28.52
CA ALA A 148 0.81 -0.51 28.21
C ALA A 148 -0.12 -0.58 29.43
N GLY A 149 -0.66 0.59 29.83
CA GLY A 149 -1.64 0.72 30.90
C GLY A 149 -3.08 0.45 30.44
#